data_AF-A0A397TJ19-F1
#
_entry.id   AF-A0A397TJ19-F1
#
_cell.length_a   1.000
_cell.length_b   1.000
_cell.length_c   1.000
_cell.angle_alpha   90.00
_cell.angle_beta   90.00
_cell.angle_gamma   90.00
#
_symmetry.space_group_name_H-M   'P 1'
#
loop_
_entity.id
_entity.type
_entity.pdbx_description
1 polymer ?
#
loop_
_entity_poly.entity_id
_entity_poly.type
_entity_poly.pdbx_seq_one_letter_code
_entity_poly.pdbx_strand_id
1 'polypeptide(L)'
;MSQLSGNEKYSNWTKKQLIERLLFYESNQEIPLNSTSQTYAQITSTKKLDKKNEKSISARPLDWSKYSIRHIALKIAYFGWNYHGFASQGNEEVFPSIEGHLFKALLNTKLISDPSDCNFSKCGRTDKGVSGLGQVVTLDVRSNLPKDSPIESNELDYNEYINENIISDKSHINNEQEKIEEVPYVESLNRLLPDDIRVLAWAPVEKDFSARFNCKSRKYKYFFVRGNLDIELMREAANRFLGTHDFRNFCKVDGSKQITNFERTVLEVGIEPLQVKQQDNPLEFYVFNLRGTAFLWHQVRFMMSVLFLIGQKLESPSVVDSLLDITKTPAKPNYEMASEIPLVLYDCEFDNLEWQYGRDYDTVFNAPSRLYNHIYGQWYIHTTKSLVYSTLLYDLGKTSLNQLVPKNHEMKEQNSQTRLLKDFVYSNNIMNSSTKKSTSIILGGGKELRVRNYVNISNKKTCDTAKSKNEKYNAKRIKLDNNE
;
A
#
# COMPACT_ATOMS: atom_id res chain seq x y z
N MET A 1 46.46 5.00 25.44
CA MET A 1 46.23 6.15 24.53
C MET A 1 44.73 6.38 24.42
N SER A 2 44.34 7.65 24.45
CA SER A 2 43.04 8.19 24.89
C SER A 2 41.77 7.63 24.24
N GLN A 3 40.72 7.52 25.04
CA GLN A 3 39.34 7.24 24.65
C GLN A 3 38.77 8.41 23.85
N LEU A 4 38.47 8.18 22.56
CA LEU A 4 37.61 9.04 21.74
C LEU A 4 36.22 8.39 21.65
N SER A 5 35.17 9.21 21.82
CA SER A 5 33.77 8.79 21.77
C SER A 5 33.34 8.42 20.34
N GLY A 6 32.31 7.57 20.21
CA GLY A 6 31.99 6.80 18.99
C GLY A 6 31.73 7.58 17.70
N ASN A 7 31.47 8.89 17.74
CA ASN A 7 31.24 9.70 16.54
C ASN A 7 32.50 10.30 15.91
N GLU A 8 33.63 10.37 16.62
CA GLU A 8 34.87 10.98 16.09
C GLU A 8 35.83 9.96 15.47
N LYS A 9 35.59 8.66 15.68
CA LYS A 9 36.53 7.60 15.30
C LYS A 9 36.55 7.30 13.79
N TYR A 10 35.53 7.72 13.07
CA TYR A 10 35.29 7.36 11.66
C TYR A 10 34.97 8.57 10.76
N SER A 11 35.05 9.79 11.28
CA SER A 11 34.68 11.02 10.56
C SER A 11 35.54 11.29 9.31
N ASN A 12 36.77 10.77 9.29
CA ASN A 12 37.72 10.95 8.18
C ASN A 12 37.85 9.69 7.29
N TRP A 13 36.95 8.71 7.41
CA TRP A 13 37.02 7.48 6.65
C TRP A 13 36.28 7.60 5.32
N THR A 14 36.89 7.09 4.25
CA THR A 14 36.23 6.96 2.94
C THR A 14 35.16 5.87 2.97
N LYS A 15 34.19 5.95 2.05
CA LYS A 15 33.11 4.96 1.91
C LYS A 15 33.64 3.52 1.81
N LYS A 16 34.76 3.31 1.11
CA LYS A 16 35.40 2.01 0.96
C LYS A 16 35.92 1.46 2.30
N GLN A 17 36.59 2.29 3.09
CA GLN A 17 37.13 1.90 4.39
C GLN A 17 36.04 1.57 5.42
N LEU A 18 34.90 2.27 5.35
CA LEU A 18 33.73 1.96 6.18
C LEU A 18 33.13 0.59 5.83
N ILE A 19 33.02 0.28 4.53
CA ILE A 19 32.51 -1.01 4.04
C ILE A 19 33.45 -2.15 4.45
N GLU A 20 34.77 -2.00 4.28
CA GLU A 20 35.75 -3.00 4.71
C GLU A 20 35.70 -3.26 6.23
N ARG A 21 35.42 -2.21 7.03
CA ARG A 21 35.27 -2.35 8.48
C ARG A 21 33.99 -3.04 8.90
N LEU A 22 32.90 -2.81 8.19
CA LEU A 22 31.62 -3.50 8.38
C LEU A 22 31.78 -5.00 8.09
N LEU A 23 32.36 -5.34 6.94
CA LEU A 23 32.64 -6.72 6.57
C LEU A 23 33.54 -7.43 7.58
N PHE A 24 34.55 -6.72 8.12
CA PHE A 24 35.40 -7.24 9.19
C PHE A 24 34.67 -7.53 10.51
N TYR A 25 33.63 -6.75 10.86
CA TYR A 25 32.84 -7.00 12.07
C TYR A 25 31.83 -8.13 11.86
N GLU A 26 31.22 -8.20 10.68
CA GLU A 26 30.30 -9.26 10.31
C GLU A 26 31.01 -10.62 10.25
N SER A 27 32.28 -10.67 9.80
CA SER A 27 33.06 -11.92 9.78
C SER A 27 33.52 -12.39 11.16
N ASN A 28 33.49 -11.52 12.18
CA ASN A 28 34.04 -11.79 13.52
C ASN A 28 32.97 -11.89 14.63
N GLN A 29 31.68 -11.88 14.30
CA GLN A 29 30.63 -12.21 15.26
C GLN A 29 30.32 -13.71 15.23
N GLU A 30 31.00 -14.47 16.08
CA GLU A 30 30.41 -15.70 16.63
C GLU A 30 29.37 -15.28 17.68
N ILE A 31 28.08 -15.39 17.34
CA ILE A 31 26.98 -15.17 18.29
C ILE A 31 26.78 -16.46 19.10
N PRO A 32 26.93 -16.46 20.44
CA PRO A 32 26.57 -17.60 21.27
C PRO A 32 25.04 -17.74 21.30
N LEU A 33 24.53 -18.90 20.87
CA LEU A 33 23.16 -19.30 21.13
C LEU A 33 22.93 -19.46 22.63
N ASN A 34 22.08 -18.62 23.24
CA ASN A 34 21.38 -18.97 24.47
C ASN A 34 19.96 -18.37 24.54
N SER A 35 19.00 -19.29 24.30
CA SER A 35 17.74 -19.50 25.03
C SER A 35 16.83 -18.32 25.40
N THR A 36 15.90 -17.97 24.50
CA THR A 36 14.45 -17.88 24.86
C THR A 36 13.58 -17.86 23.59
N SER A 37 13.37 -19.03 23.00
CA SER A 37 12.32 -19.28 22.00
C SER A 37 12.06 -20.78 21.90
N GLN A 38 11.54 -21.36 22.98
CA GLN A 38 10.97 -22.70 22.97
C GLN A 38 9.59 -22.62 23.61
N THR A 39 8.57 -22.38 22.79
CA THR A 39 7.20 -22.89 22.95
C THR A 39 6.41 -22.32 21.77
N TYR A 40 6.43 -22.98 20.62
CA TYR A 40 5.36 -22.99 19.59
C TYR A 40 5.72 -23.92 18.42
N ALA A 41 6.45 -25.02 18.68
CA ALA A 41 6.78 -26.02 17.67
C ALA A 41 6.80 -27.43 18.27
N GLN A 42 5.68 -27.84 18.84
CA GLN A 42 5.34 -29.26 18.98
C GLN A 42 3.85 -29.39 18.70
N ILE A 43 3.53 -29.79 17.47
CA ILE A 43 2.57 -30.82 17.06
C ILE A 43 2.59 -30.78 15.53
N THR A 44 3.49 -31.56 14.93
CA THR A 44 3.19 -32.23 13.66
C THR A 44 4.00 -33.50 13.61
N SER A 45 3.26 -34.57 13.37
CA SER A 45 3.64 -35.97 13.48
C SER A 45 4.69 -36.40 12.47
N THR A 46 5.62 -37.18 13.00
CA THR A 46 6.55 -38.10 12.36
C THR A 46 6.02 -38.84 11.13
N LYS A 47 6.63 -38.58 9.96
CA LYS A 47 6.87 -39.59 8.94
C LYS A 47 8.37 -39.69 8.71
N LYS A 48 8.94 -40.86 9.00
CA LYS A 48 10.34 -41.23 8.75
C LYS A 48 10.64 -41.07 7.26
N LEU A 49 11.66 -40.28 6.91
CA LEU A 49 12.24 -40.28 5.58
C LEU A 49 13.40 -41.28 5.54
N ASP A 50 13.24 -42.29 4.69
CA ASP A 50 14.31 -43.17 4.23
C ASP A 50 15.32 -42.34 3.43
N LYS A 51 16.61 -42.51 3.76
CA LYS A 51 17.73 -41.97 2.98
C LYS A 51 17.76 -42.62 1.60
N LYS A 52 17.29 -41.91 0.58
CA LYS A 52 17.61 -42.19 -0.82
C LYS A 52 18.43 -41.04 -1.40
N ASN A 53 19.55 -41.41 -2.02
CA ASN A 53 20.53 -40.57 -2.70
C ASN A 53 19.92 -39.36 -3.44
N GLU A 54 20.15 -38.15 -2.93
CA GLU A 54 19.95 -36.91 -3.68
C GLU A 54 21.10 -36.75 -4.68
N LYS A 55 20.88 -37.18 -5.93
CA LYS A 55 21.61 -36.60 -7.06
C LYS A 55 21.07 -35.18 -7.24
N SER A 56 21.94 -34.17 -7.17
CA SER A 56 21.61 -32.79 -7.51
C SER A 56 21.21 -32.71 -8.99
N ILE A 57 19.91 -32.74 -9.26
CA ILE A 57 19.38 -32.38 -10.57
C ILE A 57 19.47 -30.86 -10.63
N SER A 58 20.56 -30.32 -11.18
CA SER A 58 20.56 -28.92 -11.58
C SER A 58 19.47 -28.76 -12.63
N ALA A 59 18.39 -28.05 -12.28
CA ALA A 59 17.31 -27.79 -13.22
C ALA A 59 17.91 -27.10 -14.46
N ARG A 60 17.72 -27.69 -15.63
CA ARG A 60 18.22 -27.13 -16.89
C ARG A 60 17.67 -25.70 -17.04
N PRO A 61 18.50 -24.70 -17.35
CA PRO A 61 18.01 -23.33 -17.54
C PRO A 61 16.97 -23.30 -18.66
N LEU A 62 15.90 -22.51 -18.44
CA LEU A 62 14.84 -22.34 -19.42
C LEU A 62 15.41 -21.64 -20.66
N ASP A 63 15.16 -22.22 -21.83
CA ASP A 63 15.51 -21.60 -23.11
C ASP A 63 14.39 -20.65 -23.54
N TRP A 64 14.61 -19.36 -23.34
CA TRP A 64 13.65 -18.29 -23.65
C TRP A 64 13.35 -18.13 -25.14
N SER A 65 14.25 -18.59 -26.03
CA SER A 65 14.04 -18.50 -27.48
C SER A 65 12.86 -19.34 -27.98
N LYS A 66 12.42 -20.32 -27.19
CA LYS A 66 11.33 -21.25 -27.51
C LYS A 66 9.95 -20.75 -27.12
N TYR A 67 9.86 -19.62 -26.43
CA TYR A 67 8.59 -19.08 -25.95
C TYR A 67 8.29 -17.74 -26.60
N SER A 68 7.01 -17.48 -26.78
CA SER A 68 6.51 -16.16 -27.13
C SER A 68 6.46 -15.27 -25.87
N ILE A 69 6.35 -13.97 -26.13
CA ILE A 69 6.20 -12.93 -25.11
C ILE A 69 4.96 -12.13 -25.47
N ARG A 70 4.20 -11.74 -24.44
CA ARG A 70 3.00 -10.91 -24.56
C ARG A 70 3.02 -9.79 -23.53
N HIS A 71 2.52 -8.62 -23.92
CA HIS A 71 2.29 -7.53 -22.99
C HIS A 71 0.94 -7.74 -22.28
N ILE A 72 0.96 -7.73 -20.95
CA ILE A 72 -0.24 -7.93 -20.13
C ILE A 72 -0.36 -6.84 -19.06
N ALA A 73 -1.58 -6.59 -18.61
CA ALA A 73 -1.91 -5.88 -17.39
C ALA A 73 -2.24 -6.88 -16.27
N LEU A 74 -1.78 -6.61 -15.05
CA LEU A 74 -2.16 -7.34 -13.84
C LEU A 74 -2.89 -6.40 -12.87
N LYS A 75 -4.06 -6.81 -12.40
CA LYS A 75 -4.75 -6.15 -11.27
C LYS A 75 -4.33 -6.82 -9.97
N ILE A 76 -3.80 -6.03 -9.04
CA ILE A 76 -3.16 -6.52 -7.81
C ILE A 76 -3.81 -5.86 -6.59
N ALA A 77 -4.10 -6.67 -5.57
CA ALA A 77 -4.43 -6.24 -4.24
C ALA A 77 -3.30 -6.58 -3.26
N TYR A 78 -3.09 -5.71 -2.27
CA TYR A 78 -2.16 -5.92 -1.17
C TYR A 78 -2.52 -5.13 0.08
N PHE A 79 -2.20 -5.71 1.24
CA PHE A 79 -2.24 -5.03 2.53
C PHE A 79 -0.86 -4.44 2.83
N GLY A 80 -0.74 -3.11 2.75
CA GLY A 80 0.55 -2.42 2.75
C GLY A 80 1.28 -2.37 4.10
N TRP A 81 0.65 -2.83 5.18
CA TRP A 81 1.07 -2.56 6.56
C TRP A 81 2.47 -3.07 6.91
N ASN A 82 2.89 -4.17 6.28
CA ASN A 82 4.19 -4.80 6.52
C ASN A 82 5.25 -4.40 5.47
N TYR A 83 4.95 -3.42 4.60
CA TYR A 83 5.77 -3.10 3.43
C TYR A 83 6.22 -1.64 3.38
N HIS A 84 7.40 -1.40 2.82
CA HIS A 84 8.00 -0.09 2.61
C HIS A 84 7.46 0.65 1.37
N GLY A 85 6.23 0.31 0.98
CA GLY A 85 5.51 0.89 -0.15
C GLY A 85 5.46 -0.07 -1.33
N PHE A 86 4.89 0.41 -2.44
CA PHE A 86 4.77 -0.41 -3.63
C PHE A 86 6.13 -0.62 -4.31
N ALA A 87 6.87 0.47 -4.54
CA ALA A 87 8.06 0.42 -5.39
C ALA A 87 9.29 -0.15 -4.65
N SER A 88 10.03 -1.01 -5.35
CA SER A 88 11.27 -1.60 -4.87
C SER A 88 12.34 -0.53 -4.61
N GLN A 89 13.14 -0.79 -3.58
CA GLN A 89 14.27 0.05 -3.16
C GLN A 89 15.62 -0.68 -3.29
N GLY A 90 15.63 -1.86 -3.94
CA GLY A 90 16.85 -2.63 -4.23
C GLY A 90 17.35 -3.52 -3.09
N ASN A 91 16.80 -3.42 -1.87
CA ASN A 91 17.10 -4.31 -0.75
C ASN A 91 15.81 -4.78 -0.08
N GLU A 92 15.24 -5.87 -0.59
CA GLU A 92 13.95 -6.40 -0.15
C GLU A 92 14.02 -7.18 1.17
N GLU A 93 15.22 -7.57 1.62
CA GLU A 93 15.40 -8.22 2.92
C GLU A 93 15.22 -7.21 4.07
N VAL A 94 15.69 -5.99 3.88
CA VAL A 94 15.59 -4.91 4.87
C VAL A 94 14.35 -4.05 4.64
N PHE A 95 14.00 -3.80 3.37
CA PHE A 95 12.91 -2.92 2.97
C PHE A 95 11.94 -3.65 2.02
N PRO A 96 11.16 -4.62 2.53
CA PRO A 96 10.26 -5.39 1.69
C PRO A 96 9.23 -4.48 1.02
N SER A 97 9.06 -4.65 -0.28
CA SER A 97 8.13 -3.90 -1.12
C SER A 97 7.21 -4.85 -1.89
N ILE A 98 6.06 -4.32 -2.32
CA ILE A 98 5.11 -5.11 -3.10
C ILE A 98 5.72 -5.51 -4.45
N GLU A 99 6.42 -4.59 -5.11
CA GLU A 99 7.11 -4.81 -6.38
C GLU A 99 8.22 -5.86 -6.26
N GLY A 100 9.00 -5.83 -5.18
CA GLY A 100 10.04 -6.84 -4.94
C GLY A 100 9.49 -8.26 -4.82
N HIS A 101 8.39 -8.44 -4.07
CA HIS A 101 7.71 -9.72 -3.98
C HIS A 101 7.06 -10.15 -5.30
N LEU A 102 6.51 -9.21 -6.06
CA LEU A 102 5.95 -9.47 -7.38
C LEU A 102 7.03 -9.96 -8.35
N PHE A 103 8.18 -9.26 -8.43
CA PHE A 103 9.29 -9.69 -9.28
C PHE A 103 9.85 -11.04 -8.86
N LYS A 104 9.98 -11.30 -7.55
CA LYS A 104 10.39 -12.62 -7.06
C LYS A 104 9.42 -13.72 -7.52
N ALA A 105 8.12 -13.48 -7.47
CA ALA A 105 7.11 -14.43 -7.96
C ALA A 105 7.23 -14.63 -9.48
N LEU A 106 7.31 -13.54 -10.26
CA LEU A 106 7.46 -13.57 -11.73
C LEU A 106 8.70 -14.38 -12.16
N LEU A 107 9.86 -14.13 -11.53
CA LEU A 107 11.11 -14.85 -11.80
C LEU A 107 11.03 -16.35 -11.43
N ASN A 108 10.38 -16.67 -10.31
CA ASN A 108 10.23 -18.06 -9.86
C ASN A 108 9.24 -18.85 -10.72
N THR A 109 8.19 -18.19 -11.21
CA THR A 109 7.26 -18.76 -12.21
C THR A 109 7.82 -18.83 -13.63
N LYS A 110 9.03 -18.28 -13.86
CA LYS A 110 9.63 -18.14 -15.20
C LYS A 110 8.70 -17.42 -16.17
N LEU A 111 8.03 -16.37 -15.69
CA LEU A 111 7.25 -15.47 -16.51
C LEU A 111 8.12 -14.35 -17.10
N ILE A 112 9.15 -13.94 -16.38
CA ILE A 112 10.17 -12.98 -16.86
C ILE A 112 11.57 -13.57 -16.65
N SER A 113 12.51 -13.13 -17.48
CA SER A 113 13.95 -13.44 -17.35
C SER A 113 14.65 -12.46 -16.40
N ASP A 114 14.36 -11.17 -16.56
CA ASP A 114 14.99 -10.06 -15.85
C ASP A 114 13.95 -8.95 -15.59
N PRO A 115 13.81 -8.44 -14.34
CA PRO A 115 12.94 -7.30 -14.05
C PRO A 115 13.25 -6.02 -14.86
N SER A 116 14.49 -5.86 -15.33
CA SER A 116 14.91 -4.71 -16.13
C SER A 116 14.52 -4.80 -17.61
N ASP A 117 14.17 -6.00 -18.10
CA ASP A 117 13.87 -6.30 -19.51
C ASP A 117 12.46 -6.88 -19.68
N CYS A 118 11.48 -6.31 -18.99
CA CYS A 118 10.07 -6.76 -19.05
C CYS A 118 9.07 -5.61 -19.26
N ASN A 119 9.51 -4.47 -19.80
CA ASN A 119 8.66 -3.31 -20.10
C ASN A 119 7.71 -2.92 -18.94
N PHE A 120 8.23 -2.93 -17.71
CA PHE A 120 7.40 -2.79 -16.51
C PHE A 120 6.88 -1.36 -16.31
N SER A 121 5.56 -1.21 -16.21
CA SER A 121 4.88 0.04 -15.84
C SER A 121 3.95 -0.17 -14.65
N LYS A 122 3.80 0.87 -13.82
CA LYS A 122 2.96 0.83 -12.60
C LYS A 122 2.05 2.03 -12.53
N CYS A 123 0.77 1.81 -12.22
CA CYS A 123 -0.23 2.86 -12.19
C CYS A 123 -0.05 3.84 -11.02
N GLY A 124 0.19 3.30 -9.81
CA GLY A 124 0.39 4.07 -8.58
C GLY A 124 1.64 3.64 -7.82
N ARG A 125 2.26 4.58 -7.09
CA ARG A 125 3.34 4.30 -6.14
C ARG A 125 2.82 4.57 -4.73
N THR A 126 2.22 3.57 -4.10
CA THR A 126 1.72 3.74 -2.73
C THR A 126 2.90 3.85 -1.75
N ASP A 127 2.75 4.73 -0.76
CA ASP A 127 3.75 4.94 0.29
C ASP A 127 3.84 3.71 1.23
N LYS A 128 4.88 3.68 2.08
CA LYS A 128 4.98 2.74 3.19
C LYS A 128 3.67 2.64 3.97
N GLY A 129 3.22 1.42 4.25
CA GLY A 129 2.01 1.13 5.02
C GLY A 129 0.68 1.34 4.30
N VAL A 130 0.68 1.93 3.10
CA VAL A 130 -0.54 2.20 2.32
C VAL A 130 -0.95 0.95 1.53
N SER A 131 -2.20 0.55 1.67
CA SER A 131 -2.74 -0.62 0.96
C SER A 131 -3.20 -0.27 -0.46
N GLY A 132 -3.32 -1.26 -1.33
CA GLY A 132 -3.89 -1.10 -2.65
C GLY A 132 -4.80 -2.27 -2.96
N LEU A 133 -6.05 -2.04 -3.37
CA LEU A 133 -7.01 -3.10 -3.70
C LEU A 133 -7.31 -3.18 -5.21
N GLY A 134 -6.82 -2.22 -5.97
CA GLY A 134 -6.95 -2.17 -7.43
C GLY A 134 -5.74 -1.51 -8.07
N GLN A 135 -4.55 -1.84 -7.58
CA GLN A 135 -3.31 -1.45 -8.23
C GLN A 135 -3.21 -2.16 -9.58
N VAL A 136 -2.68 -1.47 -10.59
CA VAL A 136 -2.44 -2.06 -11.90
C VAL A 136 -0.98 -1.88 -12.31
N VAL A 137 -0.40 -2.95 -12.82
CA VAL A 137 0.91 -2.95 -13.47
C VAL A 137 0.78 -3.53 -14.86
N THR A 138 1.66 -3.12 -15.78
CA THR A 138 1.79 -3.76 -17.09
C THR A 138 3.22 -4.20 -17.31
N LEU A 139 3.41 -5.30 -18.03
CA LEU A 139 4.70 -5.93 -18.25
C LEU A 139 4.63 -6.98 -19.36
N ASP A 140 5.78 -7.25 -19.94
CA ASP A 140 6.00 -8.35 -20.88
C ASP A 140 6.24 -9.65 -20.10
N VAL A 141 5.49 -10.69 -20.45
CA VAL A 141 5.61 -12.02 -19.84
C VAL A 141 5.65 -13.12 -20.89
N ARG A 142 6.20 -14.27 -20.49
CA ARG A 142 6.10 -15.53 -21.25
C ARG A 142 4.64 -15.88 -21.52
N SER A 143 4.34 -16.23 -22.76
CA SER A 143 3.04 -16.72 -23.22
C SER A 143 3.17 -18.14 -23.77
N ASN A 144 2.07 -18.89 -23.69
CA ASN A 144 1.94 -20.17 -24.40
C ASN A 144 1.43 -19.98 -25.84
N LEU A 145 0.82 -18.84 -26.15
CA LEU A 145 0.21 -18.57 -27.45
C LEU A 145 1.27 -18.15 -28.48
N PRO A 146 1.14 -18.48 -29.77
CA PRO A 146 2.02 -18.00 -30.83
C PRO A 146 2.19 -16.48 -30.89
N LYS A 147 3.28 -15.98 -31.48
CA LYS A 147 3.60 -14.54 -31.52
C LYS A 147 2.57 -13.68 -32.25
N ASP A 148 1.89 -14.24 -33.25
CA ASP A 148 0.91 -13.52 -34.09
C ASP A 148 -0.54 -13.78 -33.63
N SER A 149 -0.71 -14.29 -32.41
CA SER A 149 -2.04 -14.52 -31.82
C SER A 149 -2.78 -13.19 -31.61
N PRO A 150 -4.09 -13.13 -31.88
CA PRO A 150 -4.90 -11.95 -31.60
C PRO A 150 -4.79 -11.51 -30.13
N ILE A 151 -4.72 -10.20 -29.88
CA ILE A 151 -4.55 -9.65 -28.52
C ILE A 151 -5.69 -10.05 -27.59
N GLU A 152 -6.90 -10.29 -28.07
CA GLU A 152 -8.03 -10.68 -27.22
C GLU A 152 -8.11 -12.20 -26.96
N SER A 153 -7.29 -13.00 -27.66
CA SER A 153 -7.35 -14.47 -27.54
C SER A 153 -6.67 -14.97 -26.26
N ASN A 154 -7.35 -15.88 -25.56
CA ASN A 154 -6.83 -16.61 -24.39
C ASN A 154 -6.55 -18.07 -24.68
N GLU A 155 -7.11 -18.55 -25.78
CA GLU A 155 -7.04 -19.91 -26.23
C GLU A 155 -7.08 -19.87 -27.76
N LEU A 156 -6.38 -20.82 -28.39
CA LEU A 156 -6.39 -20.97 -29.84
C LEU A 156 -6.53 -22.43 -30.22
N ASP A 157 -7.31 -22.71 -31.27
CA ASP A 157 -7.24 -23.97 -31.98
C ASP A 157 -5.94 -23.99 -32.81
N TYR A 158 -5.08 -24.95 -32.51
CA TYR A 158 -3.77 -25.02 -33.13
C TYR A 158 -3.86 -25.35 -34.63
N ASN A 159 -4.81 -26.19 -35.02
CA ASN A 159 -4.96 -26.62 -36.40
C ASN A 159 -5.51 -25.49 -37.27
N GLU A 160 -6.47 -24.71 -36.75
CA GLU A 160 -6.98 -23.52 -37.42
C GLU A 160 -5.88 -22.47 -37.61
N TYR A 161 -5.12 -22.15 -36.56
CA TYR A 161 -4.03 -21.17 -36.62
C TYR A 161 -2.95 -21.53 -37.65
N ILE A 162 -2.54 -22.80 -37.73
CA ILE A 162 -1.54 -23.26 -38.72
C ILE A 162 -2.08 -23.20 -40.15
N ASN A 163 -3.36 -23.54 -40.34
CA ASN A 163 -4.01 -23.52 -41.65
C ASN A 163 -4.15 -22.09 -42.22
N GLU A 164 -4.46 -21.11 -41.36
CA GLU A 164 -4.60 -19.70 -41.78
C GLU A 164 -3.26 -19.00 -42.01
N ASN A 165 -2.20 -19.36 -41.25
CA ASN A 165 -0.91 -18.66 -41.29
C ASN A 165 0.17 -19.32 -42.18
N ILE A 166 -0.16 -20.36 -42.96
CA ILE A 166 0.73 -21.08 -43.90
C ILE A 166 2.14 -21.31 -43.32
N ILE A 167 2.22 -21.95 -42.15
CA ILE A 167 3.51 -22.33 -41.57
C ILE A 167 3.93 -23.67 -42.18
N SER A 168 4.99 -23.65 -43.00
CA SER A 168 5.46 -24.80 -43.81
C SER A 168 6.28 -25.84 -43.03
N ASP A 169 6.60 -25.59 -41.76
CA ASP A 169 7.46 -26.47 -40.96
C ASP A 169 6.63 -27.39 -40.05
N LYS A 170 6.34 -28.59 -40.56
CA LYS A 170 5.55 -29.65 -39.91
C LYS A 170 6.39 -30.55 -38.97
N SER A 171 7.60 -30.13 -38.59
CA SER A 171 8.60 -31.02 -37.95
C SER A 171 8.43 -31.24 -36.44
N HIS A 172 7.40 -30.65 -35.81
CA HIS A 172 7.10 -30.80 -34.38
C HIS A 172 5.65 -31.22 -34.07
N ILE A 173 5.06 -32.05 -34.93
CA ILE A 173 3.69 -32.54 -34.73
C ILE A 173 3.70 -33.70 -33.71
N ASN A 174 3.34 -33.39 -32.47
CA ASN A 174 2.72 -34.35 -31.55
C ASN A 174 1.19 -34.12 -31.58
N ASN A 175 0.47 -35.05 -32.20
CA ASN A 175 -0.97 -35.02 -32.54
C ASN A 175 -1.94 -35.07 -31.33
N GLU A 176 -1.65 -34.46 -30.18
CA GLU A 176 -2.51 -34.66 -28.98
C GLU A 176 -3.09 -33.40 -28.32
N GLN A 177 -2.72 -32.18 -28.73
CA GLN A 177 -3.36 -30.95 -28.20
C GLN A 177 -4.00 -30.13 -29.32
N GLU A 178 -5.32 -30.27 -29.48
CA GLU A 178 -6.14 -29.46 -30.39
C GLU A 178 -6.23 -27.99 -29.94
N LYS A 179 -6.00 -27.70 -28.66
CA LYS A 179 -6.20 -26.38 -28.05
C LYS A 179 -4.99 -25.93 -27.23
N ILE A 180 -4.48 -24.73 -27.51
CA ILE A 180 -3.44 -24.08 -26.72
C ILE A 180 -4.10 -23.10 -25.76
N GLU A 181 -3.96 -23.33 -24.45
CA GLU A 181 -4.40 -22.40 -23.41
C GLU A 181 -3.26 -21.47 -22.98
N GLU A 182 -3.60 -20.21 -22.72
CA GLU A 182 -2.67 -19.25 -22.12
C GLU A 182 -2.23 -19.67 -20.70
N VAL A 183 -1.08 -19.14 -20.27
CA VAL A 183 -0.56 -19.38 -18.93
C VAL A 183 -1.56 -18.91 -17.87
N PRO A 184 -1.87 -19.71 -16.83
CA PRO A 184 -2.73 -19.31 -15.72
C PRO A 184 -1.99 -18.33 -14.79
N TYR A 185 -1.82 -17.09 -15.22
CA TYR A 185 -1.00 -16.07 -14.56
C TYR A 185 -1.42 -15.84 -13.11
N VAL A 186 -2.74 -15.73 -12.87
CA VAL A 186 -3.32 -15.44 -11.55
C VAL A 186 -2.94 -16.53 -10.56
N GLU A 187 -3.20 -17.79 -10.90
CA GLU A 187 -2.94 -18.93 -10.03
C GLU A 187 -1.45 -19.20 -9.85
N SER A 188 -0.67 -19.02 -10.92
CA SER A 188 0.78 -19.24 -10.89
C SER A 188 1.47 -18.25 -9.96
N LEU A 189 1.12 -16.97 -10.05
CA LEU A 189 1.66 -15.92 -9.20
C LEU A 189 1.17 -16.04 -7.76
N ASN A 190 -0.13 -16.22 -7.54
CA ASN A 190 -0.71 -16.30 -6.19
C ASN A 190 -0.18 -17.48 -5.38
N ARG A 191 0.31 -18.56 -6.01
CA ARG A 191 0.96 -19.67 -5.31
C ARG A 191 2.28 -19.28 -4.64
N LEU A 192 2.97 -18.26 -5.16
CA LEU A 192 4.29 -17.82 -4.69
C LEU A 192 4.26 -16.48 -3.95
N LEU A 193 3.18 -15.72 -4.08
CA LEU A 193 3.01 -14.45 -3.39
C LEU A 193 2.70 -14.64 -1.89
N PRO A 194 3.25 -13.78 -1.01
CA PRO A 194 2.87 -13.75 0.41
C PRO A 194 1.37 -13.54 0.59
N ASP A 195 0.83 -13.95 1.73
CA ASP A 195 -0.62 -13.88 2.02
C ASP A 195 -1.25 -12.50 1.91
N ASP A 196 -0.43 -11.46 2.09
CA ASP A 196 -0.85 -10.06 2.02
C ASP A 196 -0.83 -9.49 0.59
N ILE A 197 -0.45 -10.26 -0.43
CA ILE A 197 -0.36 -9.82 -1.84
C ILE A 197 -1.08 -10.81 -2.75
N ARG A 198 -2.03 -10.35 -3.55
CA ARG A 198 -2.80 -11.18 -4.48
C ARG A 198 -2.97 -10.52 -5.84
N VAL A 199 -2.71 -11.27 -6.90
CA VAL A 199 -3.18 -10.94 -8.25
C VAL A 199 -4.67 -11.29 -8.30
N LEU A 200 -5.50 -10.31 -8.65
CA LEU A 200 -6.96 -10.45 -8.73
C LEU A 200 -7.38 -10.92 -10.12
N ALA A 201 -6.75 -10.35 -11.15
CA ALA A 201 -7.08 -10.56 -12.55
C ALA A 201 -5.90 -10.15 -13.44
N TRP A 202 -5.97 -10.53 -14.71
CA TRP A 202 -5.05 -10.08 -15.75
C TRP A 202 -5.81 -9.68 -17.01
N ALA A 203 -5.18 -8.95 -17.93
CA ALA A 203 -5.75 -8.64 -19.23
C ALA A 203 -4.62 -8.53 -20.27
N PRO A 204 -4.79 -9.04 -21.50
CA PRO A 204 -3.87 -8.74 -22.58
C PRO A 204 -4.01 -7.27 -23.00
N VAL A 205 -2.90 -6.64 -23.40
CA VAL A 205 -2.88 -5.23 -23.80
C VAL A 205 -1.94 -4.99 -24.98
N GLU A 206 -2.13 -3.86 -25.65
CA GLU A 206 -1.22 -3.34 -26.68
C GLU A 206 0.22 -3.22 -26.16
N LYS A 207 1.21 -3.40 -27.05
CA LYS A 207 2.64 -3.42 -26.66
C LYS A 207 3.15 -2.12 -26.05
N ASP A 208 2.52 -0.99 -26.39
CA ASP A 208 2.86 0.34 -25.90
C ASP A 208 1.99 0.78 -24.70
N PHE A 209 1.07 -0.08 -24.24
CA PHE A 209 0.17 0.23 -23.14
C PHE A 209 0.93 0.40 -21.82
N SER A 210 0.78 1.57 -21.20
CA SER A 210 1.41 1.90 -19.93
C SER A 210 0.37 2.04 -18.83
N ALA A 211 0.47 1.19 -17.80
CA ALA A 211 -0.37 1.30 -16.60
C ALA A 211 -0.35 2.71 -15.98
N ARG A 212 0.75 3.45 -16.14
CA ARG A 212 0.87 4.83 -15.66
C ARG A 212 0.15 5.85 -16.55
N PHE A 213 0.44 5.85 -17.84
CA PHE A 213 0.04 6.93 -18.76
C PHE A 213 -1.35 6.72 -19.36
N ASN A 214 -1.79 5.48 -19.52
CA ASN A 214 -3.12 5.15 -20.03
C ASN A 214 -4.21 5.17 -18.94
N CYS A 215 -3.82 5.24 -17.66
CA CYS A 215 -4.78 5.32 -16.56
C CYS A 215 -5.47 6.70 -16.52
N LYS A 216 -6.80 6.68 -16.56
CA LYS A 216 -7.67 7.88 -16.60
C LYS A 216 -7.86 8.51 -15.22
N SER A 217 -8.08 7.68 -14.22
CA SER A 217 -8.28 8.15 -12.86
C SER A 217 -7.89 7.09 -11.84
N ARG A 218 -7.55 7.55 -10.63
CA ARG A 218 -7.30 6.70 -9.46
C ARG A 218 -8.32 7.03 -8.40
N LYS A 219 -8.90 5.99 -7.81
CA LYS A 219 -9.80 6.07 -6.65
C LYS A 219 -9.03 5.73 -5.39
N TYR A 220 -9.07 6.62 -4.41
CA TYR A 220 -8.59 6.38 -3.06
C TYR A 220 -9.75 6.32 -2.08
N LYS A 221 -9.60 5.45 -1.09
CA LYS A 221 -10.45 5.43 0.10
C LYS A 221 -9.59 5.68 1.33
N TYR A 222 -10.09 6.50 2.24
CA TYR A 222 -9.50 6.66 3.57
C TYR A 222 -10.54 6.35 4.64
N PHE A 223 -10.31 5.28 5.40
CA PHE A 223 -11.22 4.87 6.46
C PHE A 223 -10.89 5.57 7.77
N PHE A 224 -11.89 6.03 8.52
CA PHE A 224 -11.67 6.65 9.81
C PHE A 224 -12.85 6.46 10.75
N VAL A 225 -12.57 6.54 12.06
CA VAL A 225 -13.58 6.54 13.11
C VAL A 225 -14.13 7.95 13.25
N ARG A 226 -15.45 8.10 13.34
CA ARG A 226 -16.11 9.40 13.54
C ARG A 226 -15.66 10.08 14.83
N GLY A 227 -15.80 9.40 15.96
CA GLY A 227 -15.58 10.01 17.28
C GLY A 227 -16.37 11.30 17.45
N ASN A 228 -15.68 12.39 17.81
CA ASN A 228 -16.26 13.74 17.98
C ASN A 228 -16.09 14.63 16.74
N LEU A 229 -15.71 14.07 15.59
CA LEU A 229 -15.51 14.85 14.37
C LEU A 229 -16.83 15.40 13.84
N ASP A 230 -16.81 16.68 13.47
CA ASP A 230 -17.89 17.35 12.75
C ASP A 230 -17.83 16.99 11.27
N ILE A 231 -18.64 15.98 10.90
CA ILE A 231 -18.65 15.41 9.54
C ILE A 231 -19.17 16.43 8.51
N GLU A 232 -20.08 17.33 8.88
CA GLU A 232 -20.59 18.33 7.94
C GLU A 232 -19.53 19.37 7.58
N LEU A 233 -18.76 19.84 8.57
CA LEU A 233 -17.61 20.71 8.30
C LEU A 233 -16.54 19.99 7.45
N MET A 234 -16.30 18.71 7.70
CA MET A 234 -15.39 17.91 6.88
C MET A 234 -15.90 17.77 5.43
N ARG A 235 -17.21 17.55 5.23
CA ARG A 235 -17.84 17.48 3.90
C ARG A 235 -17.75 18.80 3.15
N GLU A 236 -18.05 19.91 3.83
CA GLU A 236 -17.92 21.25 3.28
C GLU A 236 -16.47 21.50 2.82
N ALA A 237 -15.49 21.20 3.67
CA ALA A 237 -14.07 21.35 3.35
C ALA A 237 -13.62 20.43 2.22
N ALA A 238 -14.09 19.18 2.20
CA ALA A 238 -13.76 18.20 1.18
C ALA A 238 -14.24 18.64 -0.22
N ASN A 239 -15.43 19.22 -0.33
CA ASN A 239 -15.98 19.73 -1.59
C ASN A 239 -15.12 20.85 -2.20
N ARG A 240 -14.38 21.61 -1.39
CA ARG A 240 -13.45 22.66 -1.88
C ARG A 240 -12.26 22.08 -2.65
N PHE A 241 -11.98 20.78 -2.54
CA PHE A 241 -10.94 20.13 -3.34
C PHE A 241 -11.37 19.80 -4.78
N LEU A 242 -12.67 19.83 -5.11
CA LEU A 242 -13.16 19.51 -6.45
C LEU A 242 -12.61 20.46 -7.51
N GLY A 243 -12.28 19.92 -8.68
CA GLY A 243 -11.72 20.68 -9.80
C GLY A 243 -10.19 20.61 -9.85
N THR A 244 -9.61 21.54 -10.62
CA THR A 244 -8.16 21.62 -10.85
C THR A 244 -7.56 22.70 -9.97
N HIS A 245 -6.60 22.32 -9.13
CA HIS A 245 -5.92 23.23 -8.21
C HIS A 245 -4.44 22.91 -8.07
N ASP A 246 -3.65 23.86 -7.59
CA ASP A 246 -2.27 23.62 -7.16
C ASP A 246 -2.23 23.01 -5.75
N PHE A 247 -1.84 21.75 -5.66
CA PHE A 247 -1.83 20.99 -4.40
C PHE A 247 -0.47 20.99 -3.69
N ARG A 248 0.47 21.90 -4.02
CA ARG A 248 1.82 21.91 -3.40
C ARG A 248 1.79 22.06 -1.87
N ASN A 249 0.77 22.74 -1.35
CA ASN A 249 0.57 22.91 0.09
C ASN A 249 -0.07 21.69 0.76
N PHE A 250 -0.52 20.71 -0.02
CA PHE A 250 -1.06 19.43 0.42
C PHE A 250 -0.13 18.27 0.07
N CYS A 251 1.12 18.49 -0.34
CA CYS A 251 2.01 17.39 -0.70
C CYS A 251 3.37 17.54 -0.02
N LYS A 252 4.18 16.48 -0.08
CA LYS A 252 5.62 16.60 0.20
C LYS A 252 6.33 16.93 -1.11
N VAL A 253 7.02 18.07 -1.14
CA VAL A 253 7.86 18.43 -2.28
C VAL A 253 9.19 17.67 -2.18
N ASP A 254 9.47 16.88 -3.20
CA ASP A 254 10.73 16.17 -3.40
C ASP A 254 11.60 16.91 -4.43
N GLY A 255 12.66 17.56 -3.92
CA GLY A 255 13.62 18.27 -4.76
C GLY A 255 14.33 17.35 -5.76
N SER A 256 14.46 16.05 -5.51
CA SER A 256 15.11 15.13 -6.45
C SER A 256 14.35 14.95 -7.75
N LYS A 257 13.02 15.14 -7.72
CA LYS A 257 12.15 14.99 -8.89
C LYS A 257 12.04 16.24 -9.73
N GLN A 258 12.52 17.38 -9.23
CA GLN A 258 12.52 18.67 -9.94
C GLN A 258 11.13 19.02 -10.52
N ILE A 259 10.07 18.64 -9.81
CA ILE A 259 8.69 18.88 -10.27
C ILE A 259 8.42 20.39 -10.21
N THR A 260 7.87 20.91 -11.30
CA THR A 260 7.42 22.30 -11.43
C THR A 260 5.90 22.41 -11.47
N ASN A 261 5.20 21.34 -11.89
CA ASN A 261 3.75 21.30 -11.98
C ASN A 261 3.12 20.53 -10.79
N PHE A 262 2.41 21.27 -9.95
CA PHE A 262 1.67 20.78 -8.78
C PHE A 262 0.16 20.78 -8.98
N GLU A 263 -0.32 21.11 -10.18
CA GLU A 263 -1.74 21.10 -10.49
C GLU A 263 -2.25 19.67 -10.61
N ARG A 264 -3.36 19.36 -9.93
CA ARG A 264 -4.06 18.09 -10.03
C ARG A 264 -5.55 18.33 -10.12
N THR A 265 -6.25 17.41 -10.77
CA THR A 265 -7.71 17.47 -10.93
C THR A 265 -8.37 16.40 -10.07
N VAL A 266 -9.19 16.85 -9.12
CA VAL A 266 -10.09 16.00 -8.35
C VAL A 266 -11.44 15.97 -9.05
N LEU A 267 -11.88 14.78 -9.42
CA LEU A 267 -13.10 14.52 -10.17
C LEU A 267 -14.29 14.21 -9.26
N GLU A 268 -14.03 13.60 -8.11
CA GLU A 268 -15.07 13.17 -7.17
C GLU A 268 -14.51 13.21 -5.76
N VAL A 269 -15.33 13.63 -4.82
CA VAL A 269 -15.03 13.63 -3.39
C VAL A 269 -16.29 13.34 -2.59
N GLY A 270 -16.18 12.56 -1.53
CA GLY A 270 -17.31 12.25 -0.66
C GLY A 270 -16.88 11.74 0.71
N ILE A 271 -17.68 12.03 1.74
CA ILE A 271 -17.52 11.46 3.08
C ILE A 271 -18.83 10.77 3.45
N GLU A 272 -18.77 9.44 3.59
CA GLU A 272 -19.95 8.60 3.76
C GLU A 272 -19.82 7.71 4.99
N PRO A 273 -20.90 7.49 5.75
CA PRO A 273 -20.90 6.51 6.82
C PRO A 273 -20.76 5.10 6.24
N LEU A 274 -19.92 4.28 6.86
CA LEU A 274 -19.90 2.85 6.55
C LEU A 274 -21.10 2.20 7.24
N GLN A 275 -22.04 1.68 6.44
CA GLN A 275 -23.13 0.86 6.96
C GLN A 275 -22.59 -0.51 7.38
N VAL A 276 -21.94 -0.56 8.55
CA VAL A 276 -21.56 -1.83 9.17
C VAL A 276 -22.82 -2.45 9.75
N LYS A 277 -23.34 -3.50 9.11
CA LYS A 277 -24.56 -4.23 9.55
C LYS A 277 -24.42 -4.93 10.92
N GLN A 278 -23.30 -4.76 11.63
CA GLN A 278 -23.16 -5.29 12.99
C GLN A 278 -23.85 -4.34 13.98
N GLN A 279 -24.98 -4.78 14.52
CA GLN A 279 -25.77 -4.09 15.53
C GLN A 279 -24.99 -3.72 16.82
N ASP A 280 -23.78 -4.25 17.00
CA ASP A 280 -23.00 -4.12 18.22
C ASP A 280 -21.66 -3.38 18.08
N ASN A 281 -21.30 -2.81 16.92
CA ASN A 281 -20.05 -2.06 16.82
C ASN A 281 -20.19 -0.68 17.51
N PRO A 282 -19.40 -0.40 18.56
CA PRO A 282 -19.43 0.88 19.24
C PRO A 282 -18.91 2.04 18.39
N LEU A 283 -18.07 1.75 17.40
CA LEU A 283 -17.40 2.75 16.58
C LEU A 283 -18.16 2.99 15.28
N GLU A 284 -18.61 4.23 15.09
CA GLU A 284 -19.13 4.68 13.81
C GLU A 284 -17.95 4.96 12.87
N PHE A 285 -17.84 4.21 11.79
CA PHE A 285 -16.81 4.40 10.77
C PHE A 285 -17.34 5.19 9.59
N TYR A 286 -16.46 5.99 9.01
CA TYR A 286 -16.68 6.73 7.78
C TYR A 286 -15.59 6.42 6.78
N VAL A 287 -15.89 6.67 5.51
CA VAL A 287 -14.95 6.61 4.42
C VAL A 287 -14.91 7.96 3.71
N PHE A 288 -13.71 8.47 3.51
CA PHE A 288 -13.44 9.54 2.55
C PHE A 288 -13.12 8.90 1.20
N ASN A 289 -14.04 9.06 0.24
CA ASN A 289 -13.89 8.65 -1.15
C ASN A 289 -13.27 9.80 -1.94
N LEU A 290 -12.26 9.50 -2.76
CA LEU A 290 -11.57 10.49 -3.58
C LEU A 290 -11.24 9.89 -4.95
N ARG A 291 -11.66 10.54 -6.03
CA ARG A 291 -11.28 10.20 -7.41
C ARG A 291 -10.57 11.37 -8.06
N GLY A 292 -9.43 11.13 -8.69
CA GLY A 292 -8.67 12.16 -9.39
C GLY A 292 -7.81 11.60 -10.49
N THR A 293 -7.35 12.46 -11.40
CA THR A 293 -6.55 12.05 -12.57
C THR A 293 -5.17 11.55 -12.16
N ALA A 294 -4.53 12.26 -11.22
CA ALA A 294 -3.27 11.89 -10.59
C ALA A 294 -3.14 12.55 -9.21
N PHE A 295 -2.21 12.05 -8.40
CA PHE A 295 -1.93 12.59 -7.06
C PHE A 295 -0.43 12.82 -6.86
N LEU A 296 -0.10 13.89 -6.13
CA LEU A 296 1.25 14.21 -5.68
C LEU A 296 1.66 13.32 -4.50
N TRP A 297 2.96 13.32 -4.21
CA TRP A 297 3.51 12.56 -3.10
C TRP A 297 2.90 13.01 -1.76
N HIS A 298 2.34 12.06 -1.00
CA HIS A 298 1.61 12.27 0.24
C HIS A 298 0.33 13.13 0.14
N GLN A 299 -0.17 13.43 -1.06
CA GLN A 299 -1.28 14.37 -1.26
C GLN A 299 -2.52 14.06 -0.40
N VAL A 300 -3.04 12.84 -0.56
CA VAL A 300 -4.28 12.41 0.09
C VAL A 300 -4.16 12.43 1.62
N ARG A 301 -2.99 12.10 2.16
CA ARG A 301 -2.76 12.07 3.62
C ARG A 301 -2.73 13.47 4.22
N PHE A 302 -2.17 14.46 3.53
CA PHE A 302 -2.22 15.84 3.99
C PHE A 302 -3.60 16.47 3.80
N MET A 303 -4.34 16.10 2.76
CA MET A 303 -5.77 16.46 2.64
C MET A 303 -6.53 15.95 3.87
N MET A 304 -6.37 14.67 4.23
CA MET A 304 -6.99 14.09 5.42
C MET A 304 -6.56 14.76 6.72
N SER A 305 -5.29 15.15 6.87
CA SER A 305 -4.84 15.92 8.04
C SER A 305 -5.64 17.22 8.23
N VAL A 306 -5.84 17.98 7.15
CA VAL A 306 -6.60 19.23 7.20
C VAL A 306 -8.06 18.95 7.50
N LEU A 307 -8.65 17.91 6.90
CA LEU A 307 -10.01 17.49 7.22
C LEU A 307 -10.16 17.09 8.70
N PHE A 308 -9.19 16.39 9.30
CA PHE A 308 -9.24 16.07 10.73
C PHE A 308 -9.16 17.31 11.63
N LEU A 309 -8.37 18.31 11.26
CA LEU A 309 -8.31 19.58 12.01
C LEU A 309 -9.65 20.32 11.96
N ILE A 310 -10.28 20.33 10.79
CA ILE A 310 -11.60 20.95 10.58
C ILE A 310 -12.70 20.18 11.32
N GLY A 311 -12.69 18.85 11.25
CA GLY A 311 -13.62 18.00 11.99
C GLY A 311 -13.49 18.17 13.51
N GLN A 312 -12.29 18.48 14.02
CA GLN A 312 -12.06 18.82 15.44
C GLN A 312 -12.38 20.29 15.77
N LYS A 313 -12.87 21.07 14.81
CA LYS A 313 -13.14 22.52 14.93
C LYS A 313 -11.91 23.36 15.31
N LEU A 314 -10.72 22.85 15.02
CA LEU A 314 -9.46 23.57 15.20
C LEU A 314 -9.16 24.50 14.02
N GLU A 315 -9.74 24.22 12.85
CA GLU A 315 -9.66 25.03 11.64
C GLU A 315 -11.04 25.19 11.01
N SER A 316 -11.25 26.26 10.24
CA SER A 316 -12.46 26.45 9.43
C SER A 316 -12.29 25.83 8.03
N PRO A 317 -13.38 25.45 7.33
CA PRO A 317 -13.32 24.95 5.95
C PRO A 317 -12.56 25.86 4.97
N SER A 318 -12.59 27.18 5.17
CA SER A 318 -11.90 28.18 4.35
C SER A 318 -10.36 28.08 4.38
N VAL A 319 -9.78 27.32 5.31
CA VAL A 319 -8.34 27.02 5.30
C VAL A 319 -7.94 26.26 4.04
N VAL A 320 -8.86 25.45 3.47
CA VAL A 320 -8.61 24.70 2.23
C VAL A 320 -8.35 25.67 1.08
N ASP A 321 -9.22 26.67 0.89
CA ASP A 321 -9.05 27.68 -0.17
C ASP A 321 -7.74 28.45 0.00
N SER A 322 -7.40 28.79 1.24
CA SER A 322 -6.16 29.52 1.55
C SER A 322 -4.91 28.71 1.23
N LEU A 323 -4.97 27.38 1.41
CA LEU A 323 -3.87 26.47 1.09
C LEU A 323 -3.79 26.16 -0.41
N LEU A 324 -4.91 26.16 -1.14
CA LEU A 324 -4.93 26.00 -2.60
C LEU A 324 -4.48 27.29 -3.32
N ASP A 325 -4.67 28.46 -2.70
CA ASP A 325 -4.23 29.75 -3.21
C ASP A 325 -2.75 30.02 -2.89
N ILE A 326 -1.90 29.83 -3.89
CA ILE A 326 -0.44 30.01 -3.76
C ILE A 326 -0.04 31.47 -3.56
N THR A 327 -0.89 32.44 -3.94
CA THR A 327 -0.61 33.86 -3.70
C THR A 327 -0.74 34.20 -2.22
N LYS A 328 -1.69 33.54 -1.52
CA LYS A 328 -1.87 33.67 -0.07
C LYS A 328 -0.90 32.79 0.71
N THR A 329 -0.69 31.55 0.24
CA THR A 329 0.17 30.57 0.89
C THR A 329 1.28 30.11 -0.06
N PRO A 330 2.37 30.89 -0.21
CA PRO A 330 3.44 30.58 -1.17
C PRO A 330 4.27 29.35 -0.78
N ALA A 331 4.20 28.92 0.48
CA ALA A 331 4.90 27.75 0.99
C ALA A 331 4.05 26.99 2.01
N LYS A 332 4.14 25.66 1.97
CA LYS A 332 3.36 24.76 2.82
C LYS A 332 3.61 25.06 4.31
N PRO A 333 2.58 25.37 5.10
CA PRO A 333 2.70 25.43 6.56
C PRO A 333 3.07 24.07 7.15
N ASN A 334 3.84 24.06 8.24
CA ASN A 334 4.27 22.82 8.86
C ASN A 334 3.16 22.17 9.71
N TYR A 335 2.37 21.30 9.09
CA TYR A 335 1.36 20.48 9.76
C TYR A 335 1.61 19.00 9.50
N GLU A 336 1.23 18.17 10.47
CA GLU A 336 1.47 16.73 10.46
C GLU A 336 0.64 16.00 9.42
N MET A 337 1.16 14.85 8.99
CA MET A 337 0.53 13.99 8.01
C MET A 337 -0.30 12.89 8.68
N ALA A 338 -1.51 12.64 8.14
CA ALA A 338 -2.41 11.57 8.56
C ALA A 338 -1.75 10.19 8.43
N SER A 339 -2.18 9.21 9.21
CA SER A 339 -1.70 7.83 9.20
C SER A 339 -1.86 7.19 7.81
N GLU A 340 -0.90 6.36 7.44
CA GLU A 340 -0.89 5.57 6.21
C GLU A 340 -1.85 4.38 6.24
N ILE A 341 -2.05 3.79 7.42
CA ILE A 341 -2.75 2.52 7.61
C ILE A 341 -4.15 2.50 6.97
N PRO A 342 -4.97 3.56 7.10
CA PRO A 342 -6.34 3.55 6.57
C PRO A 342 -6.46 3.99 5.12
N LEU A 343 -5.35 4.42 4.49
CA LEU A 343 -5.35 4.84 3.10
C LEU A 343 -5.25 3.62 2.18
N VAL A 344 -6.12 3.59 1.18
CA VAL A 344 -6.20 2.51 0.20
C VAL A 344 -6.27 3.09 -1.20
N LEU A 345 -5.34 2.70 -2.09
CA LEU A 345 -5.54 2.83 -3.53
C LEU A 345 -6.61 1.81 -3.95
N TYR A 346 -7.84 2.27 -4.07
CA TYR A 346 -9.00 1.40 -4.22
C TYR A 346 -9.14 0.86 -5.64
N ASP A 347 -8.96 1.71 -6.65
CA ASP A 347 -9.13 1.30 -8.05
C ASP A 347 -8.39 2.23 -9.01
N CYS A 348 -8.09 1.72 -10.20
CA CYS A 348 -7.48 2.46 -11.29
C CYS A 348 -8.31 2.24 -12.56
N GLU A 349 -8.72 3.34 -13.19
CA GLU A 349 -9.61 3.32 -14.36
C GLU A 349 -8.80 3.39 -15.67
N PHE A 350 -9.20 2.56 -16.64
CA PHE A 350 -8.61 2.46 -17.96
C PHE A 350 -9.72 2.26 -19.00
N ASP A 351 -9.48 2.69 -20.23
CA ASP A 351 -10.39 2.40 -21.33
C ASP A 351 -10.17 0.96 -21.82
N ASN A 352 -11.25 0.25 -22.12
CA ASN A 352 -11.23 -1.02 -22.88
C ASN A 352 -10.33 -2.12 -22.28
N LEU A 353 -10.17 -2.17 -20.95
CA LEU A 353 -9.53 -3.33 -20.29
C LEU A 353 -10.57 -4.38 -19.90
N GLU A 354 -10.50 -5.53 -20.55
CA GLU A 354 -11.30 -6.70 -20.20
C GLU A 354 -10.54 -7.60 -19.23
N TRP A 355 -10.95 -7.57 -17.95
CA TRP A 355 -10.30 -8.34 -16.89
C TRP A 355 -10.67 -9.81 -16.94
N GLN A 356 -9.64 -10.64 -16.93
CA GLN A 356 -9.71 -12.09 -16.88
C GLN A 356 -9.32 -12.58 -15.49
N TYR A 357 -10.20 -13.39 -14.92
CA TYR A 357 -10.05 -13.90 -13.57
C TYR A 357 -9.52 -15.34 -13.58
N GLY A 358 -9.09 -15.84 -12.42
CA GLY A 358 -8.68 -17.24 -12.27
C GLY A 358 -9.76 -18.22 -12.70
N ARG A 359 -9.36 -19.42 -13.13
CA ARG A 359 -10.24 -20.45 -13.72
C ARG A 359 -11.32 -20.97 -12.76
N ASP A 360 -11.13 -20.77 -11.46
CA ASP A 360 -12.09 -21.10 -10.40
C ASP A 360 -13.07 -19.95 -10.08
N TYR A 361 -13.42 -19.14 -11.10
CA TYR A 361 -14.35 -18.03 -10.95
C TYR A 361 -15.73 -18.48 -10.49
N ASP A 362 -16.23 -17.86 -9.43
CA ASP A 362 -17.54 -18.13 -8.86
C ASP A 362 -18.45 -16.92 -9.07
N THR A 363 -19.62 -17.17 -9.68
CA THR A 363 -20.63 -16.13 -9.97
C THR A 363 -21.34 -15.62 -8.72
N VAL A 364 -21.38 -16.40 -7.63
CA VAL A 364 -21.96 -16.00 -6.34
C VAL A 364 -21.10 -14.93 -5.68
N PHE A 365 -19.78 -15.11 -5.69
CA PHE A 365 -18.83 -14.18 -5.08
C PHE A 365 -18.33 -13.11 -6.05
N ASN A 366 -18.61 -13.28 -7.36
CA ASN A 366 -18.07 -12.46 -8.44
C ASN A 366 -16.53 -12.38 -8.39
N ALA A 367 -15.89 -13.49 -8.02
CA ALA A 367 -14.45 -13.62 -7.80
C ALA A 367 -13.99 -15.09 -7.87
N PRO A 368 -12.69 -15.37 -8.11
CA PRO A 368 -12.14 -16.71 -7.95
C PRO A 368 -12.35 -17.27 -6.54
N SER A 369 -12.89 -18.48 -6.43
CA SER A 369 -13.25 -19.14 -5.17
C SER A 369 -12.09 -19.20 -4.18
N ARG A 370 -10.89 -19.59 -4.63
CA ARG A 370 -9.68 -19.68 -3.79
C ARG A 370 -9.25 -18.31 -3.29
N LEU A 371 -9.33 -17.30 -4.15
CA LEU A 371 -8.98 -15.93 -3.78
C LEU A 371 -9.96 -15.39 -2.74
N TYR A 372 -11.27 -15.57 -2.96
CA TYR A 372 -12.30 -15.18 -2.01
C TYR A 372 -12.09 -15.85 -0.64
N ASN A 373 -11.92 -17.18 -0.62
CA ASN A 373 -11.70 -17.94 0.61
C ASN A 373 -10.42 -17.51 1.34
N HIS A 374 -9.34 -17.21 0.60
CA HIS A 374 -8.11 -16.67 1.18
C HIS A 374 -8.35 -15.34 1.88
N ILE A 375 -8.99 -14.38 1.21
CA ILE A 375 -9.27 -13.06 1.77
C ILE A 375 -10.26 -13.16 2.94
N TYR A 376 -11.27 -14.02 2.84
CA TYR A 376 -12.19 -14.31 3.93
C TYR A 376 -11.45 -14.88 5.15
N GLY A 377 -10.50 -15.79 4.95
CA GLY A 377 -9.65 -16.33 6.02
C GLY A 377 -8.82 -15.24 6.70
N GLN A 378 -8.20 -14.34 5.92
CA GLN A 378 -7.46 -13.20 6.47
C GLN A 378 -8.38 -12.26 7.26
N TRP A 379 -9.54 -11.91 6.70
CA TRP A 379 -10.55 -11.12 7.41
C TRP A 379 -10.95 -11.78 8.73
N TYR A 380 -11.25 -13.08 8.72
CA TYR A 380 -11.64 -13.84 9.92
C TYR A 380 -10.56 -13.79 11.02
N ILE A 381 -9.28 -13.95 10.65
CA ILE A 381 -8.15 -13.83 11.58
C ILE A 381 -8.09 -12.42 12.18
N HIS A 382 -8.21 -11.37 11.35
CA HIS A 382 -8.15 -9.99 11.82
C HIS A 382 -9.35 -9.59 12.68
N THR A 383 -10.55 -10.08 12.36
CA THR A 383 -11.75 -9.92 13.19
C THR A 383 -11.58 -10.63 14.53
N THR A 384 -11.02 -11.84 14.54
CA THR A 384 -10.72 -12.57 15.80
C THR A 384 -9.70 -11.80 16.65
N LYS A 385 -8.62 -11.29 16.05
CA LYS A 385 -7.63 -10.45 16.74
C LYS A 385 -8.29 -9.18 17.32
N SER A 386 -9.15 -8.53 16.55
CA SER A 386 -9.92 -7.37 17.00
C SER A 386 -10.81 -7.70 18.19
N LEU A 387 -11.48 -8.86 18.18
CA LEU A 387 -12.31 -9.34 19.29
C LEU A 387 -11.47 -9.58 20.56
N VAL A 388 -10.29 -10.20 20.43
CA VAL A 388 -9.35 -10.38 21.56
C VAL A 388 -8.97 -9.03 22.18
N TYR A 389 -8.61 -8.02 21.36
CA TYR A 389 -8.33 -6.67 21.86
C TYR A 389 -9.56 -6.05 22.55
N SER A 390 -10.75 -6.19 21.96
CA SER A 390 -11.97 -5.64 22.55
C SER A 390 -12.34 -6.29 23.89
N THR A 391 -12.07 -7.59 24.04
CA THR A 391 -12.30 -8.34 25.28
C THR A 391 -11.35 -7.85 26.38
N LEU A 392 -10.06 -7.71 26.06
CA LEU A 392 -9.08 -7.17 27.01
C LEU A 392 -9.43 -5.72 27.42
N LEU A 393 -9.81 -4.87 26.47
CA LEU A 393 -10.24 -3.49 26.76
C LEU A 393 -11.45 -3.46 27.69
N TYR A 394 -12.41 -4.38 27.51
CA TYR A 394 -13.57 -4.49 28.39
C TYR A 394 -13.17 -4.89 29.82
N ASP A 395 -12.29 -5.86 29.98
CA ASP A 395 -11.82 -6.32 31.30
C ASP A 395 -11.00 -5.25 32.03
N LEU A 396 -10.12 -4.56 31.30
CA LEU A 396 -9.38 -3.40 31.82
C LEU A 396 -10.33 -2.26 32.19
N GLY A 397 -11.35 -2.01 31.35
CA GLY A 397 -12.37 -0.98 31.55
C GLY A 397 -13.26 -1.22 32.78
N LYS A 398 -13.63 -2.48 33.07
CA LYS A 398 -14.36 -2.86 34.29
C LYS A 398 -13.65 -2.47 35.58
N THR A 399 -12.31 -2.49 35.56
CA THR A 399 -11.50 -2.14 36.73
C THR A 399 -11.49 -0.62 36.98
N SER A 400 -11.71 0.20 35.95
CA SER A 400 -11.60 1.68 36.00
C SER A 400 -12.95 2.42 36.00
N LEU A 401 -13.98 1.91 35.29
CA LEU A 401 -15.28 2.60 35.19
C LEU A 401 -16.13 2.55 36.47
N ASN A 402 -15.97 1.51 37.31
CA ASN A 402 -16.66 1.43 38.60
C ASN A 402 -16.25 2.55 39.60
N GLN A 403 -15.16 3.27 39.32
CA GLN A 403 -14.68 4.39 40.15
C GLN A 403 -15.02 5.77 39.55
N LEU A 404 -15.49 5.84 38.30
CA LEU A 404 -15.69 7.09 37.55
C LEU A 404 -17.17 7.44 37.29
N VAL A 405 -18.12 6.55 37.58
CA VAL A 405 -19.56 6.80 37.42
C VAL A 405 -20.19 7.12 38.79
N PRO A 406 -20.82 8.30 38.99
CA PRO A 406 -21.59 8.58 40.20
C PRO A 406 -22.71 7.57 40.39
N LYS A 407 -22.92 7.10 41.63
CA LYS A 407 -23.84 6.02 42.04
C LYS A 407 -25.34 6.21 41.68
N ASN A 408 -25.73 7.26 40.95
CA ASN A 408 -27.13 7.65 40.79
C ASN A 408 -27.71 7.42 39.38
N HIS A 409 -27.03 6.67 38.50
CA HIS A 409 -27.67 6.19 37.28
C HIS A 409 -28.01 4.71 37.41
N GLU A 410 -29.31 4.43 37.63
CA GLU A 410 -29.87 3.08 37.62
C GLU A 410 -29.43 2.33 36.36
N MET A 411 -28.68 1.25 36.56
CA MET A 411 -28.30 0.32 35.50
C MET A 411 -29.50 -0.56 35.14
N LYS A 412 -30.24 -0.17 34.11
CA LYS A 412 -31.13 -1.11 33.40
C LYS A 412 -30.30 -1.88 32.37
N GLU A 413 -30.30 -3.20 32.51
CA GLU A 413 -29.56 -4.16 31.70
C GLU A 413 -29.98 -4.09 30.22
N GLN A 414 -29.05 -3.69 29.35
CA GLN A 414 -28.93 -4.12 27.95
C GLN A 414 -27.54 -3.70 27.39
N ASN A 415 -26.81 -4.67 26.81
CA ASN A 415 -25.50 -4.62 26.11
C ASN A 415 -24.37 -3.76 26.73
N SER A 416 -23.77 -4.27 27.81
CA SER A 416 -22.70 -3.60 28.58
C SER A 416 -21.35 -3.47 27.85
N GLN A 417 -21.00 -4.35 26.90
CA GLN A 417 -19.73 -4.28 26.16
C GLN A 417 -19.67 -3.10 25.18
N THR A 418 -20.73 -2.93 24.38
CA THR A 418 -20.84 -1.85 23.38
C THR A 418 -20.88 -0.47 24.05
N ARG A 419 -21.50 -0.37 25.23
CA ARG A 419 -21.55 0.88 26.00
C ARG A 419 -20.17 1.31 26.52
N LEU A 420 -19.37 0.39 27.06
CA LEU A 420 -18.04 0.72 27.60
C LEU A 420 -17.01 1.14 26.54
N LEU A 421 -17.02 0.53 25.35
CA LEU A 421 -16.15 0.99 24.26
C LEU A 421 -16.61 2.33 23.68
N LYS A 422 -17.93 2.54 23.52
CA LYS A 422 -18.48 3.86 23.15
C LYS A 422 -18.02 4.89 24.17
N ASP A 423 -18.29 4.63 25.45
CA ASP A 423 -17.93 5.53 26.54
C ASP A 423 -16.41 5.73 26.61
N PHE A 424 -15.55 4.73 26.37
CA PHE A 424 -14.08 4.93 26.35
C PHE A 424 -13.61 5.76 25.15
N VAL A 425 -14.20 5.59 23.97
CA VAL A 425 -13.86 6.36 22.77
C VAL A 425 -14.34 7.81 22.91
N TYR A 426 -15.53 8.02 23.46
CA TYR A 426 -16.02 9.36 23.81
C TYR A 426 -15.20 9.95 24.98
N SER A 427 -14.89 9.17 26.01
CA SER A 427 -14.20 9.61 27.23
C SER A 427 -12.71 9.84 27.05
N ASN A 428 -11.98 9.09 26.22
CA ASN A 428 -10.60 9.46 25.89
C ASN A 428 -10.54 10.75 25.08
N ASN A 429 -11.56 10.99 24.26
CA ASN A 429 -11.68 12.26 23.54
C ASN A 429 -12.16 13.41 24.44
N ILE A 430 -12.87 13.14 25.55
CA ILE A 430 -13.36 14.13 26.54
C ILE A 430 -12.40 14.35 27.74
N MET A 431 -11.71 13.33 28.25
CA MET A 431 -10.69 13.47 29.31
C MET A 431 -9.48 14.30 28.85
N ASN A 432 -9.26 14.39 27.53
CA ASN A 432 -8.31 15.33 26.95
C ASN A 432 -8.82 16.79 26.94
N SER A 433 -10.10 17.05 27.27
CA SER A 433 -10.65 18.41 27.41
C SER A 433 -10.69 18.90 28.86
N SER A 434 -10.61 18.00 29.86
CA SER A 434 -10.77 18.35 31.27
C SER A 434 -9.46 18.65 32.01
N THR A 435 -8.29 18.38 31.39
CA THR A 435 -7.01 18.94 31.85
C THR A 435 -6.54 20.00 30.86
N LYS A 436 -6.65 21.28 31.24
CA LYS A 436 -6.34 22.50 30.45
C LYS A 436 -4.89 22.63 29.89
N LYS A 437 -4.13 21.55 29.67
CA LYS A 437 -2.70 21.62 29.30
C LYS A 437 -2.32 21.05 27.93
N SER A 438 -3.19 20.31 27.23
CA SER A 438 -2.84 19.83 25.87
C SER A 438 -4.05 19.47 25.00
N THR A 439 -4.02 19.87 23.74
CA THR A 439 -4.92 19.42 22.67
C THR A 439 -4.36 18.16 22.02
N SER A 440 -5.18 17.11 21.83
CA SER A 440 -4.83 15.95 20.99
C SER A 440 -5.35 16.18 19.58
N ILE A 441 -4.48 16.05 18.58
CA ILE A 441 -4.83 16.14 17.16
C ILE A 441 -4.93 14.74 16.59
N ILE A 442 -6.15 14.33 16.20
CA ILE A 442 -6.40 13.06 15.53
C ILE A 442 -5.79 13.08 14.11
N LEU A 443 -5.06 12.01 13.75
CA LEU A 443 -4.43 11.82 12.45
C LEU A 443 -4.87 10.52 11.76
N GLY A 444 -5.92 9.86 12.26
CA GLY A 444 -6.46 8.61 11.70
C GLY A 444 -5.62 7.38 12.05
N GLY A 445 -6.20 6.18 11.88
CA GLY A 445 -5.50 4.90 12.13
C GLY A 445 -4.90 4.76 13.53
N GLY A 446 -5.53 5.35 14.56
CA GLY A 446 -5.02 5.37 15.93
C GLY A 446 -3.84 6.32 16.19
N LYS A 447 -3.39 7.09 15.18
CA LYS A 447 -2.32 8.08 15.33
C LYS A 447 -2.88 9.38 15.89
N GLU A 448 -2.23 9.91 16.91
CA GLU A 448 -2.54 11.21 17.51
C GLU A 448 -1.26 12.02 17.76
N LEU A 449 -1.35 13.35 17.65
CA LEU A 449 -0.30 14.27 18.07
C LEU A 449 -0.81 15.13 19.24
N ARG A 450 -0.16 15.01 20.41
CA ARG A 450 -0.43 15.89 21.56
C ARG A 450 0.36 17.19 21.45
N VAL A 451 -0.33 18.32 21.50
CA VAL A 451 0.26 19.66 21.49
C VAL A 451 -0.22 20.45 22.71
N ARG A 452 0.61 21.32 23.28
CA ARG A 452 0.19 22.13 24.45
C ARG A 452 -0.91 23.12 24.08
N ASN A 453 -0.64 23.92 23.05
CA ASN A 453 -1.59 24.86 22.46
C ASN A 453 -1.63 24.63 20.96
N TYR A 454 -2.83 24.45 20.41
CA TYR A 454 -3.00 24.46 18.97
C TYR A 454 -2.70 25.85 18.41
N VAL A 455 -1.98 25.90 17.29
CA VAL A 455 -1.69 27.12 16.53
C VAL A 455 -2.30 26.93 15.16
N ASN A 456 -3.11 27.89 14.71
CA ASN A 456 -3.74 27.83 13.39
C ASN A 456 -2.71 27.69 12.27
N ILE A 457 -3.06 26.93 11.23
CA ILE A 457 -2.19 26.60 10.08
C ILE A 457 -1.57 27.86 9.48
N SER A 458 -2.34 28.94 9.33
CA SER A 458 -1.87 30.23 8.78
C SER A 458 -0.75 30.87 9.61
N ASN A 459 -0.68 30.57 10.90
CA ASN A 459 0.32 31.11 11.83
C ASN A 459 1.49 30.15 12.07
N LYS A 460 1.49 28.96 11.45
CA LYS A 460 2.60 28.02 11.58
C LYS A 460 3.77 28.42 10.70
N LYS A 461 4.98 28.08 11.16
CA LYS A 461 6.19 28.19 10.34
C LYS A 461 6.01 27.39 9.05
N THR A 462 6.34 27.99 7.92
CA THR A 462 6.30 27.34 6.62
C THR A 462 7.56 26.53 6.34
N CYS A 463 7.42 25.53 5.49
CA CYS A 463 8.54 24.86 4.84
C CYS A 463 9.20 25.78 3.79
N ASP A 464 10.33 25.35 3.25
CA ASP A 464 10.89 25.95 2.03
C ASP A 464 9.88 25.87 0.87
N THR A 465 9.88 26.90 0.01
CA THR A 465 9.12 26.90 -1.24
C THR A 465 9.57 25.78 -2.16
N ALA A 466 8.70 25.35 -3.08
CA ALA A 466 9.05 24.33 -4.06
C ALA A 466 10.26 24.73 -4.91
N LYS A 467 10.31 25.99 -5.36
CA LYS A 467 11.44 26.57 -6.09
C LYS A 467 12.74 26.48 -5.27
N SER A 468 12.72 26.92 -4.01
CA SER A 468 13.90 26.87 -3.14
C SER A 468 14.39 25.44 -2.90
N LYS A 469 13.49 24.46 -2.73
CA LYS A 469 13.86 23.04 -2.60
C LYS A 469 14.53 22.49 -3.85
N ASN A 470 14.00 22.81 -5.03
CA ASN A 470 14.57 22.38 -6.31
C ASN A 470 15.97 23.00 -6.52
N GLU A 471 16.12 24.29 -6.23
CA GLU A 471 17.40 25.02 -6.30
C GLU A 471 18.45 24.44 -5.34
N LYS A 472 18.07 24.22 -4.07
CA LYS A 472 18.96 23.60 -3.06
C LYS A 472 19.41 22.20 -3.49
N TYR A 473 18.53 21.40 -4.09
CA TYR A 473 18.89 20.07 -4.60
C TYR A 473 19.88 20.17 -5.76
N ASN A 474 19.63 21.05 -6.74
CA ASN A 474 20.53 21.23 -7.88
C ASN A 474 21.91 21.75 -7.45
N ALA A 475 21.96 22.71 -6.54
CA ALA A 475 23.21 23.21 -5.98
C ALA A 475 24.00 22.10 -5.25
N LYS A 476 23.29 21.22 -4.52
CA LYS A 476 23.92 20.05 -3.87
C LYS A 476 24.44 19.05 -4.89
N ARG A 477 23.70 18.79 -5.98
CA ARG A 477 24.11 17.89 -7.06
C ARG A 477 25.37 18.39 -7.76
N ILE A 478 25.38 19.66 -8.17
CA ILE A 478 26.55 20.29 -8.82
C ILE A 478 27.81 20.20 -7.93
N LYS A 479 27.66 20.38 -6.61
CA LYS A 479 28.78 20.23 -5.67
C LYS A 479 29.30 18.81 -5.55
N LEU A 480 28.45 17.80 -5.75
CA LEU A 480 28.87 16.40 -5.75
C LEU A 480 29.61 16.09 -7.06
N ASP A 481 29.05 16.51 -8.18
CA ASP A 481 29.63 16.29 -9.51
C ASP A 481 30.99 17.00 -9.70
N ASN A 482 31.21 18.15 -9.03
CA ASN A 482 32.48 18.88 -9.07
C ASN A 482 33.54 18.41 -8.06
N ASN A 483 33.19 17.48 -7.15
CA ASN A 483 34.09 16.92 -6.14
C ASN A 483 34.51 15.47 -6.48
N GLU A 484 34.10 14.95 -7.63
CA GLU A 484 34.62 13.76 -8.31
C GLU A 484 35.64 14.18 -9.37
#